data_AF-A0A1Z8X0E0-F1
#
_entry.id   AF-A0A1Z8X0E0-F1
#
_cell.length_a   1.000
_cell.length_b   1.000
_cell.length_c   1.000
_cell.angle_alpha   90.00
_cell.angle_beta   90.00
_cell.angle_gamma   90.00
#
_symmetry.space_group_name_H-M   'P 1'
#
loop_
_entity.id
_entity.type
_entity.pdbx_description
1 polymer ?
#
loop_
_entity_poly.entity_id
_entity_poly.type
_entity_poly.pdbx_seq_one_letter_code
_entity_poly.pdbx_strand_id
1 'polypeptide(L)'
;MHAISKIIINSIENNKKIIIPKYLKDKLTISEGYYIQNEVNNFFSINNIFKGWKIGCTTPVMQKYLGIPNPCLGKVRAKNLFEGDTKLKFENFSNPGVECEIAVILSDEYDYKKKI
;
A
#
# COMPACT_ATOMS: atom_id res chain seq x y z
N MET A 1 -12.10 -13.75 -1.52
CA MET A 1 -12.14 -12.35 -1.05
C MET A 1 -12.50 -12.27 0.42
N HIS A 2 -11.47 -12.06 1.24
CA HIS A 2 -11.53 -11.80 2.66
C HIS A 2 -12.44 -10.60 2.98
N ALA A 3 -13.11 -10.62 4.13
CA ALA A 3 -14.06 -9.57 4.52
C ALA A 3 -13.37 -8.19 4.61
N ILE A 4 -12.15 -8.13 5.13
CA ILE A 4 -11.34 -6.90 5.17
C ILE A 4 -11.03 -6.39 3.77
N SER A 5 -10.72 -7.26 2.81
CA SER A 5 -10.45 -6.85 1.43
C SER A 5 -11.66 -6.11 0.85
N LYS A 6 -12.88 -6.64 1.06
CA LYS A 6 -14.13 -5.98 0.64
C LYS A 6 -14.31 -4.60 1.28
N ILE A 7 -14.03 -4.48 2.58
CA ILE A 7 -14.13 -3.20 3.32
C ILE A 7 -13.14 -2.18 2.74
N ILE A 8 -11.87 -2.57 2.55
CA ILE A 8 -10.83 -1.69 2.01
C ILE A 8 -11.18 -1.24 0.59
N ILE A 9 -11.59 -2.16 -0.28
CA ILE A 9 -11.99 -1.87 -1.67
C ILE A 9 -13.13 -0.83 -1.69
N ASN A 10 -14.23 -1.12 -0.99
CA ASN A 10 -15.38 -0.22 -0.93
C ASN A 10 -15.00 1.16 -0.38
N SER A 11 -14.12 1.21 0.64
CA SER A 11 -13.64 2.47 1.21
C SER A 11 -12.85 3.29 0.18
N ILE A 12 -11.97 2.65 -0.59
CA ILE A 12 -11.15 3.30 -1.61
C ILE A 12 -12.02 3.79 -2.78
N GLU A 13 -12.97 2.98 -3.25
CA GLU A 13 -13.85 3.35 -4.37
C GLU A 13 -14.77 4.52 -4.03
N ASN A 14 -15.17 4.65 -2.76
CA ASN A 14 -16.09 5.70 -2.32
C ASN A 14 -15.39 6.88 -1.63
N ASN A 15 -14.05 6.93 -1.64
CA ASN A 15 -13.25 7.92 -0.90
C ASN A 15 -13.70 8.09 0.57
N LYS A 16 -13.97 6.97 1.25
CA LYS A 16 -14.37 6.93 2.66
C LYS A 16 -13.19 6.52 3.54
N LYS A 17 -13.24 6.90 4.82
CA LYS A 17 -12.30 6.43 5.83
C LYS A 17 -12.45 4.91 6.01
N ILE A 18 -11.32 4.20 5.97
CA ILE A 18 -11.30 2.74 6.20
C ILE A 18 -11.57 2.49 7.69
N ILE A 19 -12.64 1.77 7.98
CA ILE A 19 -13.00 1.35 9.35
C ILE A 19 -13.12 -0.17 9.33
N ILE A 20 -12.13 -0.85 9.91
CA ILE A 20 -12.14 -2.31 10.05
C ILE A 20 -12.59 -2.65 11.47
N PRO A 21 -13.73 -3.37 11.63
CA PRO A 21 -14.20 -3.84 12.94
C PRO A 21 -13.13 -4.61 13.72
N LYS A 22 -13.10 -4.44 15.04
CA LYS A 22 -12.08 -5.07 15.91
C LYS A 22 -12.04 -6.59 15.76
N TYR A 23 -13.20 -7.24 15.77
CA TYR A 23 -13.31 -8.70 15.66
C TYR A 23 -12.74 -9.28 14.35
N LEU A 24 -12.62 -8.46 13.28
CA LEU A 24 -11.97 -8.89 12.04
C LEU A 24 -10.45 -8.72 12.08
N LYS A 25 -9.93 -7.87 12.97
CA LYS A 25 -8.50 -7.63 13.16
C LYS A 25 -7.89 -8.60 14.17
N ASP A 26 -8.70 -9.11 15.08
CA ASP A 26 -8.24 -10.01 16.13
C ASP A 26 -7.60 -11.26 15.52
N LYS A 27 -6.37 -11.56 15.95
CA LYS A 27 -5.57 -12.73 15.54
C LYS A 27 -5.04 -12.73 14.10
N LEU A 28 -5.07 -11.61 13.38
CA LEU A 28 -4.43 -11.55 12.06
C LEU A 28 -2.91 -11.72 12.16
N THR A 29 -2.39 -12.55 11.28
CA THR A 29 -0.96 -12.72 11.04
C THR A 29 -0.44 -11.76 9.96
N ILE A 30 0.87 -11.58 9.90
CA ILE A 30 1.52 -10.81 8.82
C ILE A 30 1.21 -11.42 7.45
N SER A 31 1.20 -12.76 7.35
CA SER A 31 0.88 -13.47 6.11
C SER A 31 -0.54 -13.16 5.63
N GLU A 32 -1.51 -13.12 6.54
CA GLU A 32 -2.88 -12.72 6.20
C GLU A 32 -2.97 -11.25 5.78
N GLY A 33 -2.18 -10.36 6.39
CA GLY A 33 -2.04 -8.98 5.95
C GLY A 33 -1.61 -8.87 4.49
N TYR A 34 -0.59 -9.64 4.08
CA TYR A 34 -0.15 -9.69 2.68
C TYR A 34 -1.16 -10.39 1.75
N TYR A 35 -1.86 -11.41 2.23
CA TYR A 35 -2.96 -12.03 1.48
C TYR A 35 -4.07 -11.02 1.17
N ILE A 36 -4.53 -10.27 2.18
CA ILE A 36 -5.53 -9.20 2.03
C ILE A 36 -5.02 -8.13 1.06
N GLN A 37 -3.77 -7.69 1.22
CA GLN A 37 -3.15 -6.73 0.30
C GLN A 37 -3.17 -7.24 -1.16
N ASN A 38 -2.85 -8.51 -1.38
CA ASN A 38 -2.87 -9.10 -2.72
C ASN A 38 -4.28 -9.16 -3.31
N GLU A 39 -5.29 -9.52 -2.51
CA GLU A 39 -6.68 -9.49 -2.98
C GLU A 39 -7.12 -8.08 -3.39
N VAL A 40 -6.80 -7.06 -2.58
CA VAL A 40 -7.08 -5.65 -2.91
C VAL A 40 -6.34 -5.22 -4.18
N ASN A 41 -5.07 -5.58 -4.33
CA ASN A 41 -4.29 -5.27 -5.52
C ASN A 41 -4.87 -5.93 -6.78
N ASN A 42 -5.25 -7.22 -6.69
CA ASN A 42 -5.82 -7.97 -7.80
C ASN A 42 -7.16 -7.37 -8.25
N PHE A 43 -7.99 -6.92 -7.31
CA PHE A 43 -9.22 -6.21 -7.64
C PHE A 43 -8.93 -4.93 -8.44
N PHE A 44 -8.00 -4.08 -7.97
CA PHE A 44 -7.68 -2.84 -8.67
C PHE A 44 -6.88 -3.05 -9.97
N SER A 45 -6.14 -4.16 -10.14
CA SER A 45 -5.38 -4.41 -11.37
C SER A 45 -6.25 -4.62 -12.60
N ILE A 46 -7.54 -4.91 -12.44
CA ILE A 46 -8.47 -5.08 -13.58
C ILE A 46 -8.52 -3.79 -14.42
N ASN A 47 -8.53 -2.62 -13.75
CA ASN A 47 -8.70 -1.32 -14.40
C ASN A 47 -7.58 -0.32 -14.05
N ASN A 48 -6.51 -0.75 -13.38
CA ASN A 48 -5.40 0.12 -13.01
C ASN A 48 -4.07 -0.59 -13.27
N ILE A 49 -3.07 0.19 -13.66
CA ILE A 49 -1.69 -0.27 -13.79
C ILE A 49 -0.96 0.05 -12.49
N PHE A 50 -0.16 -0.90 -12.00
CA PHE A 50 0.82 -0.64 -10.94
C PHE A 50 2.16 -0.30 -11.57
N LYS A 51 2.80 0.77 -11.10
CA LYS A 51 4.04 1.33 -11.70
C LYS A 51 5.25 1.30 -10.77
N GLY A 52 5.10 0.77 -9.56
CA GLY A 52 6.22 0.64 -8.64
C GLY A 52 5.84 0.02 -7.30
N TRP A 53 6.81 0.05 -6.41
CA TRP A 53 6.71 -0.44 -5.04
C TRP A 53 7.11 0.65 -4.05
N LYS A 54 6.63 0.52 -2.82
CA LYS A 54 7.01 1.35 -1.68
C LYS A 54 7.36 0.45 -0.50
N ILE A 55 8.34 0.87 0.32
CA ILE A 55 8.73 0.16 1.54
C ILE A 55 8.51 1.10 2.72
N GLY A 56 7.57 0.75 3.60
CA GLY A 56 7.26 1.52 4.80
C GLY A 56 7.79 0.87 6.08
N CYS A 57 7.75 1.61 7.19
CA CYS A 57 8.23 1.14 8.50
C CYS A 57 9.70 0.68 8.46
N THR A 58 10.57 1.46 7.82
CA THR A 58 11.99 1.13 7.58
C THR A 58 12.88 1.31 8.80
N THR A 59 12.44 2.05 9.81
CA THR A 59 13.24 2.31 11.02
C THR A 59 12.93 1.29 12.14
N PRO A 60 13.93 0.88 12.93
CA PRO A 60 13.71 -0.01 14.09
C PRO A 60 12.72 0.56 15.11
N VAL A 61 12.70 1.89 15.28
CA VAL A 61 11.78 2.56 16.22
C VAL A 61 10.32 2.39 15.77
N MET A 62 10.03 2.59 14.49
CA MET A 62 8.67 2.41 13.96
C MET A 62 8.25 0.92 13.99
N GLN A 63 9.17 0.02 13.66
CA GLN A 63 8.92 -1.44 13.72
C GLN A 63 8.57 -1.88 15.15
N LYS A 64 9.35 -1.44 16.15
CA LYS A 64 9.07 -1.69 17.56
C LYS A 64 7.73 -1.10 18.00
N TYR A 65 7.43 0.13 17.58
CA TYR A 65 6.17 0.79 17.90
C TYR A 65 4.95 0.03 17.35
N LEU A 66 5.05 -0.51 16.14
CA LEU A 66 3.97 -1.27 15.49
C LEU A 66 3.96 -2.75 15.85
N GLY A 67 4.98 -3.25 16.55
CA GLY A 67 5.10 -4.68 16.89
C GLY A 67 5.33 -5.58 15.68
N ILE A 68 6.00 -5.07 14.64
CA ILE A 68 6.34 -5.83 13.42
C ILE A 68 7.85 -6.11 13.37
N PRO A 69 8.28 -7.27 12.87
CA PRO A 69 9.68 -7.66 12.87
C PRO A 69 10.49 -7.12 11.67
N ASN A 70 9.82 -6.51 10.69
CA ASN A 70 10.41 -6.07 9.44
C ASN A 70 9.62 -4.93 8.78
N PRO A 71 10.20 -4.22 7.79
CA PRO A 71 9.49 -3.26 6.97
C PRO A 71 8.31 -3.89 6.20
N CYS A 72 7.34 -3.05 5.80
CA CYS A 72 6.18 -3.48 5.02
C CYS A 72 6.29 -3.03 3.55
N LEU A 73 5.96 -3.93 2.62
CA LEU A 73 5.95 -3.66 1.18
C LEU A 73 4.53 -3.33 0.69
N GLY A 74 4.40 -2.30 -0.15
CA GLY A 74 3.17 -1.98 -0.87
C GLY A 74 3.41 -1.71 -2.37
N LYS A 75 2.34 -1.71 -3.17
CA LYS A 75 2.39 -1.35 -4.59
C LYS A 75 1.85 0.07 -4.83
N VAL A 76 2.41 0.76 -5.82
CA VAL A 76 2.01 2.10 -6.24
C VAL A 76 1.22 2.02 -7.54
N ARG A 77 0.01 2.60 -7.55
CA ARG A 77 -0.87 2.66 -8.74
C ARG A 77 -0.47 3.87 -9.60
N ALA A 78 -0.46 3.70 -10.92
CA ALA A 78 -0.11 4.73 -11.89
C ALA A 78 -0.94 6.01 -11.71
N LYS A 79 -2.25 5.87 -11.46
CA LYS A 79 -3.16 7.00 -11.23
C LYS A 79 -2.85 7.87 -9.99
N ASN A 80 -1.97 7.38 -9.11
CA ASN A 80 -1.54 8.07 -7.90
C ASN A 80 -0.12 8.64 -8.06
N LEU A 81 0.47 8.58 -9.25
CA LEU A 81 1.73 9.24 -9.57
C LEU A 81 1.42 10.63 -10.10
N PHE A 82 2.10 11.63 -9.55
CA PHE A 82 1.96 13.03 -9.91
C PHE A 82 3.36 13.58 -10.18
N GLU A 83 3.47 14.50 -11.13
CA GLU A 83 4.75 15.06 -11.56
C GLU A 83 4.93 16.48 -11.01
N GLY A 84 6.19 16.85 -10.72
CA GLY A 84 6.59 18.22 -10.40
C GLY A 84 5.76 18.86 -9.28
N ASP A 85 5.17 20.01 -9.59
CA ASP A 85 4.40 20.87 -8.68
C ASP A 85 2.87 20.68 -8.79
N THR A 86 2.43 19.48 -9.18
CA THR A 86 1.00 19.14 -9.33
C THR A 86 0.19 19.56 -8.09
N LYS A 87 -0.84 20.38 -8.31
CA LYS A 87 -1.77 20.81 -7.25
C LYS A 87 -2.88 19.77 -7.05
N LEU A 88 -2.96 19.22 -5.85
CA LEU A 88 -3.98 18.23 -5.49
C LEU A 88 -5.03 18.84 -4.57
N LYS A 89 -6.30 18.49 -4.79
CA LYS A 89 -7.40 18.89 -3.91
C LYS A 89 -7.36 18.06 -2.64
N PHE A 90 -7.27 18.70 -1.48
CA PHE A 90 -7.25 18.03 -0.18
C PHE A 90 -8.47 17.12 0.03
N GLU A 91 -9.65 17.54 -0.46
CA GLU A 91 -10.92 16.80 -0.40
C GLU A 91 -10.89 15.44 -1.10
N ASN A 92 -9.94 15.20 -2.01
CA ASN A 92 -9.75 13.91 -2.66
C ASN A 92 -9.11 12.86 -1.73
N PHE A 93 -8.74 13.25 -0.51
CA PHE A 93 -8.09 12.40 0.48
C PHE A 93 -8.85 12.43 1.81
N SER A 94 -8.71 11.38 2.62
CA SER A 94 -9.38 11.32 3.93
C SER A 94 -8.59 12.03 5.04
N ASN A 95 -7.30 11.71 5.20
CA ASN A 95 -6.39 12.32 6.18
C ASN A 95 -4.94 12.17 5.65
N PRO A 96 -4.55 12.93 4.63
CA PRO A 96 -3.26 12.74 3.97
C PRO A 96 -2.10 13.17 4.89
N GLY A 97 -1.01 12.40 4.85
CA GLY A 97 0.31 12.77 5.37
C GLY A 97 1.32 12.86 4.24
N VAL A 98 2.44 13.55 4.46
CA VAL A 98 3.53 13.68 3.48
C VAL A 98 4.79 13.07 4.06
N GLU A 99 5.46 12.22 3.26
CA GLU A 99 6.73 11.58 3.60
C GLU A 99 7.77 12.02 2.56
N CYS A 100 9.01 12.26 3.00
CA CYS A 100 10.13 12.56 2.11
C CYS A 100 10.95 11.28 1.91
N GLU A 101 10.99 10.80 0.67
CA GLU A 101 11.63 9.53 0.31
C GLU A 101 12.55 9.72 -0.91
N ILE A 102 13.39 8.70 -1.17
CA ILE A 102 14.22 8.59 -2.37
C ILE A 102 13.71 7.41 -3.18
N ALA A 103 13.35 7.66 -4.44
CA ALA A 103 12.93 6.63 -5.38
C ALA A 103 14.12 6.12 -6.21
N VAL A 104 14.11 4.83 -6.52
CA VAL A 104 15.07 4.21 -7.45
C VAL A 104 14.31 3.68 -8.65
N ILE A 105 14.75 4.07 -9.85
CA ILE A 105 14.26 3.50 -11.11
C ILE A 105 15.18 2.36 -11.49
N LEU A 106 14.61 1.16 -11.60
CA LEU A 106 15.34 -0.02 -12.02
C LEU A 106 15.49 0.01 -13.55
N SER A 107 16.67 -0.37 -14.05
CA SER A 107 16.88 -0.56 -15.49
C SER A 107 15.93 -1.64 -16.03
N ASP A 108 15.51 -1.53 -17.29
CA ASP A 108 14.73 -2.56 -17.98
C ASP A 108 15.50 -3.90 -18.06
N GLU A 109 16.83 -3.86 -17.95
CA GLU A 109 17.70 -5.03 -17.92
C GLU A 109 17.78 -5.68 -16.53
N TYR A 110 17.25 -5.04 -15.48
CA TYR A 110 17.29 -5.55 -14.13
C TYR A 110 16.28 -6.71 -13.96
N ASP A 111 16.82 -7.93 -13.90
CA ASP A 111 16.05 -9.12 -13.56
C ASP A 111 16.25 -9.49 -12.09
N TYR A 112 15.27 -9.15 -11.24
CA TYR A 112 15.28 -9.49 -9.81
C TYR A 112 15.32 -11.00 -9.52
N LYS A 113 15.04 -11.86 -10.52
CA LYS A 113 15.12 -13.33 -10.38
C LYS A 113 16.52 -13.87 -10.61
N LYS A 114 17.39 -13.13 -11.31
CA LYS A 114 18.82 -13.45 -11.38
C LYS A 114 19.44 -13.10 -10.04
N LYS A 115 19.43 -14.04 -9.10
CA LYS A 115 20.22 -13.94 -7.87
C LYS A 115 21.70 -13.82 -8.30
N ILE A 116 22.38 -12.79 -7.80
CA ILE A 116 23.84 -12.68 -7.82
C ILE A 116 24.42 -13.76 -6.90
#